data_AF-A0A953DPJ8-F1
#
_entry.id   AF-A0A953DPJ8-F1
#
_cell.length_a   1.000
_cell.length_b   1.000
_cell.length_c   1.000
_cell.angle_alpha   90.00
_cell.angle_beta   90.00
_cell.angle_gamma   90.00
#
_symmetry.space_group_name_H-M   'P 1'
#
loop_
_entity.id
_entity.type
_entity.pdbx_description
1 polymer ?
#
loop_
_entity_poly.entity_id
_entity_poly.type
_entity_poly.pdbx_seq_one_letter_code
_entity_poly.pdbx_strand_id
1 'polypeptide(L)'
;MAVRSGLETPSMLTIDEGLDGRVVTLPAGGRFEIRLAENPTTGFRWMLLADGAPGCEPAGDGFTASGTRPGQGGIHVWRFRAARP
;
A
#
# COMPACT_ATOMS: atom_id res chain seq x y z
N MET A 1 21.88 -27.82 20.01
CA MET A 1 20.67 -27.95 20.85
C MET A 1 19.82 -26.70 20.67
N ALA A 2 18.65 -26.88 20.05
CA ALA A 2 17.40 -26.07 20.01
C ALA A 2 17.37 -24.67 20.68
N VAL A 3 17.24 -23.58 19.92
CA VAL A 3 16.05 -22.77 19.49
C VAL A 3 15.32 -21.92 20.54
N ARG A 4 15.09 -20.62 20.20
CA ARG A 4 13.83 -19.84 20.31
C ARG A 4 13.87 -18.66 19.31
N SER A 5 13.36 -18.78 18.08
CA SER A 5 12.07 -18.22 17.58
C SER A 5 11.63 -16.87 18.18
N GLY A 6 11.71 -15.81 17.37
CA GLY A 6 10.91 -14.59 17.45
C GLY A 6 10.24 -14.36 16.09
N LEU A 7 8.92 -14.20 16.07
CA LEU A 7 8.13 -14.06 14.84
C LEU A 7 8.32 -12.66 14.25
N GLU A 8 9.18 -12.54 13.24
CA GLU A 8 9.22 -11.35 12.39
C GLU A 8 7.91 -11.33 11.59
N THR A 9 7.01 -10.40 11.92
CA THR A 9 5.87 -10.10 11.06
C THR A 9 6.45 -9.77 9.68
N PRO A 10 6.00 -10.37 8.56
CA PRO A 10 6.54 -10.00 7.26
C PRO A 10 6.38 -8.49 7.11
N SER A 11 7.51 -7.79 6.97
CA SER A 11 7.54 -6.34 6.82
C SER A 11 6.65 -5.99 5.62
N MET A 12 5.63 -5.17 5.86
CA MET A 12 4.73 -4.71 4.81
C MET A 12 5.53 -3.79 3.88
N LEU A 13 5.61 -4.14 2.59
CA LEU A 13 6.26 -3.26 1.62
C LEU A 13 5.39 -2.01 1.41
N THR A 14 6.00 -0.84 1.48
CA THR A 14 5.39 0.42 1.07
C THR A 14 5.85 0.79 -0.34
N ILE A 15 4.89 1.03 -1.23
CA ILE A 15 5.08 1.57 -2.57
C ILE A 15 4.57 3.01 -2.58
N ASP A 16 5.42 3.97 -2.94
CA ASP A 16 5.06 5.38 -3.07
C ASP A 16 5.47 5.93 -4.45
N GLU A 17 5.29 7.23 -4.66
CA GLU A 17 5.65 7.91 -5.92
C GLU A 17 7.13 7.72 -6.32
N GLY A 18 8.04 7.47 -5.37
CA GLY A 18 9.45 7.20 -5.67
C GLY A 18 9.71 5.87 -6.38
N LEU A 19 8.73 4.96 -6.34
CA LEU A 19 8.75 3.68 -7.02
C LEU A 19 7.91 3.66 -8.32
N ASP A 20 7.43 4.82 -8.79
CA ASP A 20 6.70 4.90 -10.04
C ASP A 20 7.51 4.31 -11.22
N GLY A 21 6.82 3.55 -12.07
CA GLY A 21 7.39 2.82 -13.19
C GLY A 21 8.33 1.67 -12.84
N ARG A 22 8.55 1.35 -11.55
CA ARG A 22 9.45 0.26 -11.13
C ARG A 22 8.72 -1.06 -10.96
N VAL A 23 9.48 -2.14 -11.18
CA VAL A 23 9.05 -3.50 -10.85
C VAL A 23 9.56 -3.85 -9.46
N VAL A 24 8.66 -4.34 -8.60
CA VAL A 24 9.01 -4.85 -7.27
C VAL A 24 8.63 -6.32 -7.16
N THR A 25 9.57 -7.14 -6.71
CA THR A 25 9.34 -8.57 -6.51
C THR A 25 8.80 -8.82 -5.11
N LEU A 26 7.67 -9.51 -5.01
CA LEU A 26 7.10 -9.98 -3.75
C LEU A 26 6.89 -11.51 -3.78
N PRO A 27 7.12 -12.22 -2.67
CA PRO A 27 6.69 -13.60 -2.54
C PRO A 27 5.17 -13.70 -2.46
N ALA A 28 4.61 -14.81 -2.95
CA ALA A 28 3.20 -15.13 -2.73
C ALA A 28 2.86 -15.13 -1.23
N GLY A 29 1.69 -14.60 -0.89
CA GLY A 29 1.26 -14.35 0.48
C GLY A 29 1.80 -13.06 1.10
N GLY A 30 2.80 -12.42 0.49
CA GLY A 30 3.35 -11.14 0.94
C GLY A 30 2.33 -10.00 0.87
N ARG A 31 2.49 -9.01 1.76
CA ARG A 31 1.58 -7.85 1.85
C ARG A 31 2.32 -6.58 1.47
N PHE A 32 1.63 -5.71 0.74
CA PHE A 32 2.14 -4.40 0.39
C PHE A 32 1.03 -3.35 0.45
N GLU A 33 1.43 -2.10 0.57
CA GLU A 33 0.55 -0.95 0.46
C GLU A 33 1.08 0.04 -0.56
N ILE A 34 0.18 0.65 -1.33
CA ILE A 34 0.47 1.78 -2.19
C ILE A 34 0.03 3.03 -1.42
N ARG A 35 0.94 3.97 -1.22
CA ARG A 35 0.73 5.24 -0.48
C ARG A 35 1.02 6.42 -1.40
N LEU A 36 -0.02 7.16 -1.78
CA LEU A 36 0.13 8.35 -2.61
C LEU A 36 -0.38 9.58 -1.86
N ALA A 37 0.30 10.71 -2.04
CA ALA A 37 -0.17 11.97 -1.50
C ALA A 37 -1.50 12.34 -2.17
N GLU A 38 -2.50 12.72 -1.38
CA GLU A 38 -3.79 13.16 -1.87
C GLU A 38 -4.24 14.40 -1.11
N ASN A 39 -4.78 15.40 -1.80
CA ASN A 39 -5.48 16.49 -1.16
C ASN A 39 -6.96 16.53 -1.60
N PRO A 40 -7.85 15.87 -0.86
CA PRO A 40 -9.29 15.86 -1.15
C PRO A 40 -9.94 17.22 -1.32
N THR A 41 -9.39 18.25 -0.66
CA THR A 41 -9.97 19.59 -0.61
C THR A 41 -9.84 20.35 -1.93
N THR A 42 -8.97 19.89 -2.83
CA THR A 42 -8.82 20.46 -4.18
C THR A 42 -9.82 19.86 -5.18
N GLY A 43 -10.60 18.85 -4.79
CA GLY A 43 -11.51 18.11 -5.66
C GLY A 43 -10.85 16.98 -6.46
N PHE A 44 -9.53 16.79 -6.34
CA PHE A 44 -8.80 15.70 -7.00
C PHE A 44 -8.73 14.46 -6.12
N ARG A 45 -8.84 13.29 -6.75
CA ARG A 45 -8.77 11.96 -6.13
C ARG A 45 -7.95 11.03 -6.97
N TRP A 46 -7.23 10.12 -6.33
CA TRP A 46 -6.70 8.97 -7.03
C TRP A 46 -7.79 7.94 -7.30
N MET A 47 -7.63 7.22 -8.42
CA MET A 47 -8.53 6.15 -8.83
C MET A 47 -7.71 4.93 -9.19
N LEU A 48 -8.02 3.79 -8.59
CA LEU A 48 -7.40 2.53 -8.94
C LEU A 48 -8.00 2.01 -10.25
N LEU A 49 -7.22 2.00 -11.33
CA LEU A 49 -7.66 1.54 -12.65
C LEU A 49 -7.51 0.03 -12.84
N ALA A 50 -6.56 -0.58 -12.14
CA ALA A 50 -6.31 -2.02 -12.16
C ALA A 50 -5.85 -2.48 -10.78
N ASP A 51 -6.40 -3.61 -10.31
CA ASP A 51 -6.16 -4.16 -8.98
C ASP A 51 -5.04 -5.23 -8.95
N GLY A 52 -4.44 -5.50 -10.10
CA GLY A 52 -3.37 -6.49 -10.25
C GLY A 52 -3.87 -7.94 -10.23
N ALA A 53 -5.17 -8.18 -10.35
CA ALA A 53 -5.69 -9.53 -10.48
C ALA A 53 -5.12 -10.21 -11.75
N PRO A 54 -4.82 -11.52 -11.68
CA PRO A 54 -5.06 -12.40 -10.54
C PRO A 54 -3.82 -12.61 -9.65
N GLY A 55 -2.75 -11.82 -9.85
CA GLY A 55 -1.50 -11.93 -9.09
C GLY A 55 -1.58 -11.24 -7.74
N CYS A 56 -2.45 -10.24 -7.60
CA CYS A 56 -2.73 -9.51 -6.36
C CYS A 56 -4.21 -9.61 -5.98
N GLU A 57 -4.46 -9.54 -4.68
CA GLU A 57 -5.79 -9.47 -4.06
C GLU A 57 -5.90 -8.15 -3.28
N PRO A 58 -6.93 -7.32 -3.54
CA PRO A 58 -7.23 -6.15 -2.71
C PRO A 58 -7.54 -6.55 -1.27
N ALA A 59 -6.97 -5.83 -0.32
CA ALA A 59 -7.17 -6.03 1.11
C ALA A 59 -7.71 -4.78 1.83
N GLY A 60 -7.69 -3.61 1.19
CA GLY A 60 -8.32 -2.40 1.71
C GLY A 60 -7.96 -1.14 0.93
N ASP A 61 -8.73 -0.08 1.18
CA ASP A 61 -8.59 1.26 0.60
C ASP A 61 -8.95 2.26 1.71
N GLY A 62 -8.19 3.35 1.82
CA GLY A 62 -8.63 4.49 2.59
C GLY A 62 -7.70 5.69 2.53
N PHE A 63 -8.23 6.84 2.93
CA PHE A 63 -7.49 8.09 3.06
C PHE A 63 -7.20 8.41 4.53
N THR A 64 -5.96 8.80 4.82
CA THR A 64 -5.55 9.29 6.14
C THR A 64 -5.11 10.75 6.04
N ALA A 65 -5.80 11.66 6.72
CA ALA A 65 -5.39 13.06 6.80
C ALA A 65 -4.04 13.20 7.54
N SER A 66 -3.14 14.03 7.02
CA SER A 66 -1.82 14.25 7.65
C SER A 66 -1.84 15.27 8.78
N GLY A 67 -3.01 15.79 9.14
CA GLY A 67 -3.19 16.70 10.26
C GLY A 67 -4.62 17.25 10.34
N THR A 68 -4.81 18.28 11.15
CA THR A 68 -6.13 18.81 11.53
C THR A 68 -6.45 20.16 10.90
N ARG A 69 -5.51 20.76 10.14
CA ARG A 69 -5.73 22.08 9.54
C ARG A 69 -6.68 21.97 8.35
N PRO A 70 -7.66 22.87 8.21
CA PRO A 70 -8.49 22.94 7.01
C PRO A 70 -7.62 23.06 5.74
N GLY A 71 -7.96 22.31 4.70
CA GLY A 71 -7.20 22.29 3.43
C GLY A 71 -5.93 21.44 3.44
N GLN A 72 -5.52 20.90 4.59
CA GLN A 72 -4.36 20.00 4.67
C GLN A 72 -4.67 18.68 3.98
N GLY A 73 -3.77 18.26 3.08
CA GLY A 73 -3.86 16.96 2.45
C GLY A 73 -3.55 15.80 3.39
N GLY A 74 -3.43 14.63 2.80
CA GLY A 74 -3.17 13.37 3.47
C GLY A 74 -2.54 12.36 2.53
N ILE A 75 -2.68 11.10 2.87
CA ILE A 75 -2.20 9.97 2.09
C ILE A 75 -3.39 9.06 1.75
N HIS A 76 -3.56 8.76 0.48
CA HIS A 76 -4.40 7.66 0.02
C HIS A 76 -3.62 6.36 0.13
N VAL A 77 -4.21 5.33 0.74
CA VAL A 77 -3.58 4.04 0.98
C VAL A 77 -4.44 2.91 0.43
N TRP A 78 -3.93 2.18 -0.56
CA TRP A 78 -4.46 0.87 -0.92
C TRP A 78 -3.59 -0.23 -0.32
N ARG A 79 -4.21 -1.30 0.15
CA ARG A 79 -3.54 -2.46 0.74
C ARG A 79 -3.85 -3.68 -0.10
N PHE A 80 -2.81 -4.49 -0.35
CA PHE A 80 -2.91 -5.67 -1.18
C PHE A 80 -2.17 -6.85 -0.55
N ARG A 81 -2.52 -8.04 -1.04
CA ARG A 81 -1.79 -9.27 -0.82
C ARG A 81 -1.37 -9.85 -2.17
N ALA A 82 -0.11 -10.25 -2.31
CA ALA A 82 0.33 -11.05 -3.44
C ALA A 82 -0.32 -12.45 -3.31
N ALA A 83 -1.11 -12.86 -4.30
CA ALA A 83 -1.87 -14.10 -4.27
C ALA A 83 -1.08 -15.25 -4.90
N ARG A 84 -0.50 -15.02 -6.08
CA ARG A 84 0.22 -16.03 -6.86
C ARG A 84 1.30 -15.43 -7.76
N PRO A 85 2.35 -16.20 -8.12
CA PRO A 85 3.30 -15.84 -9.16
C PRO A 85 2.65 -15.68 -10.54
#